data_AF-A0A7C3XEE2-F1
#
_entry.id   AF-A0A7C3XEE2-F1
#
_cell.length_a   1.000
_cell.length_b   1.000
_cell.length_c   1.000
_cell.angle_alpha   90.00
_cell.angle_beta   90.00
_cell.angle_gamma   90.00
#
_symmetry.space_group_name_H-M   'P 1'
#
loop_
_entity.id
_entity.type
_entity.pdbx_description
1 polymer ?
#
loop_
_entity_poly.entity_id
_entity_poly.type
_entity_poly.pdbx_seq_one_letter_code
_entity_poly.pdbx_strand_id
1 'polypeptide(L)'
;MVRSVSRIAVTLVEMLTVLAILVILAGVAGVAFSRWDNYLKQQATKGLMLILDGALTEYWQVEGGFPAPSGSLTEAAARNQFLLQSLEAVAASRQVLERADKALFKDLWPKDKPDGLLEVYDPWQTVLDYTYVPPDSLPVIRSAGPDRVYQTGDDITSR
;
A
#
# COMPACT_ATOMS: atom_id res chain seq x y z
N MET A 1 26.35 34.98 56.75
CA MET A 1 25.88 33.63 56.39
C MET A 1 24.81 33.79 55.31
N VAL A 2 25.21 33.80 54.03
CA VAL A 2 24.31 34.11 52.89
C VAL A 2 23.79 32.79 52.31
N ARG A 3 22.46 32.63 52.31
CA ARG A 3 21.77 31.41 51.84
C ARG A 3 21.87 31.27 50.31
N SER A 4 22.68 30.31 49.87
CA SER A 4 22.74 29.82 48.49
C SER A 4 21.60 28.83 48.22
N VAL A 5 20.35 29.32 48.11
CA VAL A 5 19.18 28.44 47.89
C VAL A 5 18.46 28.69 46.57
N SER A 6 18.62 29.85 45.91
CA SER A 6 17.77 30.18 44.74
C SER A 6 18.26 29.61 43.39
N ARG A 7 19.56 29.33 43.21
CA ARG A 7 20.07 28.90 41.88
C ARG A 7 19.63 27.49 41.51
N ILE A 8 19.57 26.58 42.48
CA ILE A 8 19.20 25.17 42.26
C ILE A 8 17.71 25.06 41.88
N ALA A 9 16.84 25.86 42.51
CA ALA A 9 15.42 25.89 42.20
C ALA A 9 15.14 26.45 40.79
N VAL A 10 15.85 27.50 40.37
CA VAL A 10 15.72 28.08 39.02
C VAL A 10 16.18 27.08 37.94
N THR A 11 17.29 26.38 38.14
CA THR A 11 17.78 25.37 37.17
C THR A 11 16.86 24.14 37.07
N LEU A 12 16.21 23.74 38.16
CA LEU A 12 15.32 22.57 38.14
C LEU A 12 14.02 22.89 37.40
N VAL A 13 13.42 24.06 37.65
CA VAL A 13 12.21 24.50 36.94
C VAL A 13 12.50 24.71 35.45
N GLU A 14 13.65 25.28 35.10
CA GLU A 14 14.07 25.48 33.72
C GLU A 14 14.25 24.14 32.97
N MET A 15 14.97 23.19 33.56
CA MET A 15 15.15 21.86 32.97
C MET A 15 13.85 21.08 32.84
N LEU A 16 12.94 21.18 33.82
CA LEU A 16 11.60 20.58 33.72
C LEU A 16 10.74 21.23 32.63
N THR A 17 10.85 22.55 32.45
CA THR A 17 10.12 23.28 31.41
C THR A 17 10.61 22.87 30.02
N VAL A 18 11.93 22.77 29.83
CA VAL A 18 12.52 22.28 28.58
C VAL A 18 12.07 20.85 28.27
N LEU A 19 12.10 19.96 29.26
CA LEU A 19 11.62 18.58 29.09
C LEU A 19 10.14 18.54 28.71
N ALA A 20 9.29 19.32 29.36
CA ALA A 20 7.87 19.40 29.03
C ALA A 20 7.65 19.86 27.58
N ILE A 21 8.38 20.90 27.14
CA ILE A 21 8.32 21.39 25.76
C ILE A 21 8.79 20.31 24.77
N LEU A 22 9.88 19.61 25.06
CA LEU A 22 10.39 18.55 24.19
C LEU A 22 9.41 17.39 24.03
N VAL A 23 8.73 16.97 25.11
CA VAL A 23 7.70 15.92 25.05
C VAL A 23 6.52 16.37 24.19
N ILE A 24 6.06 17.62 24.35
CA ILE A 24 4.97 18.18 23.53
C ILE A 24 5.38 18.22 22.05
N LEU A 25 6.59 18.72 21.75
CA LEU A 25 7.10 18.79 20.38
C LEU A 25 7.23 17.41 19.74
N ALA A 26 7.76 16.42 20.47
CA ALA A 26 7.87 15.06 19.99
C ALA A 26 6.49 14.45 19.68
N GLY A 27 5.48 14.70 20.53
CA GLY A 27 4.11 14.25 20.30
C GLY A 27 3.50 14.86 19.03
N VAL A 28 3.63 16.17 18.82
CA VAL A 28 3.14 16.86 17.62
C VAL A 28 3.85 16.36 16.36
N ALA A 29 5.17 16.24 16.41
CA ALA A 29 5.97 15.75 15.29
C ALA A 29 5.58 14.32 14.89
N GLY A 30 5.34 13.43 15.86
CA GLY A 30 4.91 12.06 15.61
C GLY A 30 3.58 11.96 14.86
N VAL A 31 2.57 12.74 15.27
CA VAL A 31 1.26 12.76 14.60
C VAL A 31 1.37 13.34 13.18
N ALA A 32 2.12 14.43 13.01
CA ALA A 32 2.33 15.03 11.70
C ALA A 32 3.05 14.08 10.73
N PHE A 33 4.10 13.39 11.21
CA PHE A 33 4.84 12.41 10.42
C PHE A 33 3.97 11.25 9.96
N SER A 34 3.14 10.68 10.84
CA SER A 34 2.25 9.57 10.48
C SER A 34 1.23 9.95 9.40
N ARG A 35 0.66 11.17 9.47
CA ARG A 35 -0.26 11.68 8.44
C ARG A 35 0.44 11.87 7.10
N TRP A 36 1.65 12.41 7.13
CA TRP A 36 2.46 12.61 5.93
C TRP A 36 2.82 11.28 5.28
N ASP A 37 3.30 10.31 6.07
CA ASP A 37 3.64 8.97 5.60
C ASP A 37 2.43 8.29 4.93
N ASN A 38 1.26 8.31 5.58
CA ASN A 38 0.04 7.77 4.99
C ASN A 38 -0.36 8.47 3.68
N TYR A 39 -0.21 9.78 3.60
CA TYR A 39 -0.47 10.51 2.36
C TYR A 39 0.47 10.05 1.22
N LEU A 40 1.78 9.90 1.48
CA LEU A 40 2.73 9.40 0.49
C LEU A 40 2.39 7.98 0.04
N LYS A 41 2.01 7.12 0.98
CA LYS A 41 1.59 5.73 0.70
C LYS A 41 0.34 5.68 -0.19
N GLN A 42 -0.65 6.54 0.07
CA GLN A 42 -1.83 6.66 -0.79
C GLN A 42 -1.45 7.09 -2.21
N GLN A 43 -0.54 8.05 -2.36
CA GLN A 43 -0.07 8.50 -3.68
C GLN A 43 0.68 7.40 -4.42
N ALA A 44 1.56 6.66 -3.74
CA ALA A 44 2.26 5.51 -4.31
C ALA A 44 1.28 4.43 -4.79
N THR A 45 0.25 4.14 -3.98
CA THR A 45 -0.79 3.15 -4.32
C THR A 45 -1.58 3.56 -5.58
N LYS A 46 -1.97 4.83 -5.68
CA LYS A 46 -2.65 5.35 -6.88
C LYS A 46 -1.76 5.30 -8.13
N GLY A 47 -0.48 5.63 -7.99
CA GLY A 47 0.49 5.51 -9.09
C GLY A 47 0.61 4.07 -9.59
N LEU A 48 0.70 3.11 -8.67
CA LEU A 48 0.71 1.69 -8.99
C LEU A 48 -0.59 1.24 -9.69
N MET A 49 -1.76 1.66 -9.20
CA MET A 49 -3.04 1.36 -9.84
C MET A 49 -3.09 1.85 -11.29
N LEU A 50 -2.57 3.05 -11.56
CA LEU A 50 -2.52 3.60 -12.91
C LEU A 50 -1.64 2.76 -13.86
N ILE A 51 -0.54 2.19 -13.35
CA ILE A 51 0.31 1.28 -14.14
C ILE A 51 -0.43 -0.03 -14.42
N LEU A 52 -1.10 -0.60 -13.40
CA LEU A 52 -1.87 -1.84 -13.56
C LEU A 52 -3.08 -1.67 -14.49
N ASP A 53 -3.79 -0.55 -14.42
CA ASP A 53 -4.87 -0.22 -15.36
C ASP A 53 -4.33 -0.06 -16.80
N GLY A 54 -3.14 0.53 -16.96
CA GLY A 54 -2.45 0.58 -18.24
C GLY A 54 -2.13 -0.81 -18.78
N ALA A 55 -1.58 -1.69 -17.94
CA ALA A 55 -1.28 -3.07 -18.33
C ALA A 55 -2.56 -3.86 -18.69
N LEU A 56 -3.63 -3.70 -17.91
CA LEU A 56 -4.96 -4.26 -18.21
C LEU A 56 -5.52 -3.75 -19.54
N THR A 57 -5.30 -2.47 -19.86
CA THR A 57 -5.72 -1.88 -21.12
C THR A 57 -4.97 -2.49 -22.30
N GLU A 58 -3.65 -2.64 -22.20
CA GLU A 58 -2.84 -3.31 -23.23
C GLU A 58 -3.23 -4.80 -23.38
N TYR A 59 -3.50 -5.49 -22.27
CA TYR A 59 -4.01 -6.86 -22.30
C TYR A 59 -5.34 -6.95 -23.06
N TRP A 60 -6.29 -6.06 -22.75
CA TRP A 60 -7.59 -6.03 -23.41
C TRP A 60 -7.49 -5.75 -24.92
N GLN A 61 -6.56 -4.89 -25.34
CA GLN A 61 -6.33 -4.61 -26.77
C GLN A 61 -5.85 -5.85 -27.54
N VAL A 62 -5.10 -6.75 -26.89
CA VAL A 62 -4.55 -7.96 -27.51
C VAL A 62 -5.54 -9.13 -27.44
N GLU A 63 -6.10 -9.38 -26.26
CA GLU A 63 -6.92 -10.57 -25.97
C GLU A 63 -8.44 -10.33 -26.19
N GLY A 64 -8.86 -9.07 -26.35
CA GLY A 64 -10.27 -8.69 -26.54
C GLY A 64 -11.12 -8.76 -25.28
N GLY A 65 -10.52 -9.00 -24.11
CA GLY A 65 -11.20 -9.12 -22.82
C GLY A 65 -10.24 -8.91 -21.66
N PHE A 66 -10.76 -8.66 -20.46
CA PHE A 66 -9.95 -8.59 -19.24
C PHE A 66 -9.75 -10.00 -18.64
N PRO A 67 -8.64 -10.24 -17.93
CA PRO A 67 -8.38 -11.54 -17.35
C PRO A 67 -9.43 -11.87 -16.28
N ALA A 68 -10.21 -12.93 -16.49
CA ALA A 68 -11.27 -13.33 -15.57
C ALA A 68 -10.82 -14.49 -14.68
N PRO A 69 -10.67 -14.28 -13.36
CA PRO A 69 -10.32 -15.35 -12.45
C PRO A 69 -11.45 -16.39 -12.45
N SER A 70 -11.11 -17.68 -12.46
CA SER A 70 -12.11 -18.72 -12.27
C SER A 70 -12.80 -18.50 -10.92
N GLY A 71 -14.12 -18.65 -10.84
CA GLY A 71 -14.92 -18.38 -9.62
C GLY A 71 -14.53 -19.17 -8.36
N SER A 72 -13.54 -20.07 -8.45
CA SER A 72 -12.90 -20.77 -7.34
C SER A 72 -11.86 -19.94 -6.57
N LEU A 73 -11.40 -18.79 -7.09
CA LEU A 73 -10.36 -17.96 -6.45
C LEU A 73 -10.96 -17.00 -5.41
N THR A 74 -11.03 -17.43 -4.15
CA THR A 74 -11.62 -16.66 -3.04
C THR A 74 -10.61 -15.78 -2.30
N GLU A 75 -9.32 -16.11 -2.36
CA GLU A 75 -8.24 -15.36 -1.68
C GLU A 75 -7.74 -14.20 -2.57
N ALA A 76 -7.54 -13.02 -1.99
CA ALA A 76 -7.07 -11.83 -2.71
C ALA A 76 -5.71 -12.07 -3.39
N ALA A 77 -4.78 -12.75 -2.71
CA ALA A 77 -3.49 -13.09 -3.30
C ALA A 77 -3.61 -14.06 -4.48
N ALA A 78 -4.48 -15.07 -4.40
CA ALA A 78 -4.68 -15.98 -5.51
C ALA A 78 -5.24 -15.26 -6.75
N ARG A 79 -6.14 -14.29 -6.55
CA ARG A 79 -6.63 -13.42 -7.64
C ARG A 79 -5.55 -12.46 -8.15
N ASN A 80 -4.68 -11.95 -7.27
CA ASN A 80 -3.56 -11.09 -7.64
C ASN A 80 -2.51 -11.83 -8.48
N GLN A 81 -2.11 -13.03 -8.05
CA GLN A 81 -1.19 -13.89 -8.80
C GLN A 81 -1.76 -14.23 -10.17
N PHE A 82 -3.05 -14.60 -10.24
CA PHE A 82 -3.73 -14.84 -11.51
C PHE A 82 -3.69 -13.62 -12.44
N LEU A 83 -3.96 -12.42 -11.90
CA LEU A 83 -3.86 -11.17 -12.63
C LEU A 83 -2.44 -10.99 -13.18
N LEU A 84 -1.41 -11.07 -12.33
CA LEU A 84 -0.03 -10.84 -12.74
C LEU A 84 0.44 -11.85 -13.80
N GLN A 85 0.17 -13.14 -13.61
CA GLN A 85 0.47 -14.15 -14.63
C GLN A 85 -0.20 -13.84 -15.98
N SER A 86 -1.46 -13.42 -15.94
CA SER A 86 -2.21 -13.07 -17.16
C SER A 86 -1.60 -11.85 -17.84
N LEU A 87 -1.28 -10.81 -17.07
CA LEU A 87 -0.65 -9.59 -17.59
C LEU A 87 0.77 -9.85 -18.12
N GLU A 88 1.53 -10.75 -17.49
CA GLU A 88 2.87 -11.12 -17.95
C GLU A 88 2.83 -11.98 -19.21
N ALA A 89 1.78 -12.76 -19.45
CA ALA A 89 1.64 -13.58 -20.65
C ALA A 89 1.57 -12.73 -21.94
N VAL A 90 1.05 -11.50 -21.86
CA VAL A 90 0.94 -10.56 -22.98
C VAL A 90 2.12 -9.59 -23.01
N ALA A 91 2.87 -9.57 -24.11
CA ALA A 91 4.09 -8.77 -24.23
C ALA A 91 3.86 -7.25 -24.04
N ALA A 92 2.78 -6.70 -24.62
CA ALA A 92 2.46 -5.27 -24.49
C ALA A 92 2.15 -4.86 -23.04
N SER A 93 1.33 -5.66 -22.36
CA SER A 93 1.02 -5.51 -20.93
C SER A 93 2.28 -5.61 -20.07
N ARG A 94 3.14 -6.60 -20.33
CA ARG A 94 4.42 -6.77 -19.61
C ARG A 94 5.31 -5.52 -19.70
N GLN A 95 5.42 -4.89 -20.86
CA GLN A 95 6.20 -3.65 -21.03
C GLN A 95 5.68 -2.49 -20.18
N VAL A 96 4.37 -2.44 -19.90
CA VAL A 96 3.80 -1.45 -18.99
C VAL A 96 4.16 -1.79 -17.54
N LEU A 97 4.05 -3.06 -17.16
CA LEU A 97 4.41 -3.54 -15.81
C LEU A 97 5.88 -3.27 -15.45
N GLU A 98 6.79 -3.32 -16.43
CA GLU A 98 8.21 -3.00 -16.23
C GLU A 98 8.46 -1.57 -15.72
N ARG A 99 7.48 -0.67 -15.83
CA ARG A 99 7.53 0.71 -15.29
C ARG A 99 7.21 0.78 -13.80
N ALA A 100 6.62 -0.28 -13.23
CA ALA A 100 6.32 -0.33 -11.80
C ALA A 100 7.59 -0.56 -10.98
N ASP A 101 7.56 -0.09 -9.73
CA ASP A 101 8.66 -0.33 -8.79
C ASP A 101 8.69 -1.82 -8.42
N LYS A 102 9.80 -2.49 -8.75
CA LYS A 102 10.03 -3.91 -8.46
C LYS A 102 9.97 -4.24 -6.97
N ALA A 103 10.20 -3.26 -6.09
CA ALA A 103 10.10 -3.47 -4.64
C ALA A 103 8.67 -3.77 -4.15
N LEU A 104 7.65 -3.46 -4.97
CA LEU A 104 6.25 -3.73 -4.68
C LEU A 104 5.84 -5.17 -5.01
N PHE A 105 6.63 -5.85 -5.83
CA PHE A 105 6.42 -7.25 -6.21
C PHE A 105 7.19 -8.13 -5.25
N LYS A 106 6.46 -8.95 -4.49
CA LYS A 106 7.06 -9.85 -3.50
C LYS A 106 6.40 -11.21 -3.60
N ASP A 107 7.17 -12.24 -3.29
CA ASP A 107 6.70 -13.61 -3.11
C ASP A 107 6.63 -13.85 -1.60
N LEU A 108 5.52 -13.45 -0.98
CA LEU A 108 5.31 -13.54 0.48
C LEU A 108 4.09 -14.39 0.85
N TRP A 109 3.35 -14.92 -0.13
CA TRP A 109 2.28 -15.87 0.13
C TRP A 109 2.83 -17.19 0.71
N PRO A 110 2.09 -17.91 1.57
CA PRO A 110 2.61 -19.09 2.26
C PRO A 110 3.17 -20.14 1.30
N LYS A 111 4.40 -20.62 1.57
CA LYS A 111 5.20 -21.59 0.77
C LYS A 111 4.54 -22.97 0.55
N ASP A 112 3.43 -23.21 1.22
CA ASP A 112 2.56 -24.38 1.08
C ASP A 112 1.60 -24.26 -0.12
N LYS A 113 1.60 -23.13 -0.82
CA LYS A 113 0.95 -22.88 -2.12
C LYS A 113 2.05 -22.84 -3.20
N PRO A 114 1.76 -23.14 -4.48
CA PRO A 114 2.79 -23.30 -5.51
C PRO A 114 3.77 -22.11 -5.53
N ASP A 115 5.01 -22.38 -5.15
CA ASP A 115 6.10 -21.40 -4.97
C ASP A 115 6.35 -20.57 -6.25
N GLY A 116 6.68 -19.29 -6.06
CA GLY A 116 7.37 -18.48 -7.08
C GLY A 116 6.51 -17.51 -7.88
N LEU A 117 5.26 -17.27 -7.48
CA LEU A 117 4.39 -16.29 -8.14
C LEU A 117 4.44 -14.96 -7.40
N LEU A 118 4.82 -13.91 -8.12
CA LEU A 118 4.85 -12.57 -7.55
C LEU A 118 3.44 -12.13 -7.17
N GLU A 119 3.30 -11.49 -6.01
CA GLU A 119 2.15 -10.67 -5.67
C GLU A 119 2.55 -9.20 -5.58
N VAL A 120 1.58 -8.32 -5.84
CA VAL A 120 1.74 -6.88 -5.61
C VAL A 120 1.23 -6.51 -4.24
N TYR A 121 2.09 -5.93 -3.42
CA TYR A 121 1.74 -5.42 -2.10
C TYR A 121 1.59 -3.90 -2.14
N ASP A 122 0.57 -3.42 -1.42
CA ASP A 122 0.46 -2.00 -1.12
C ASP A 122 1.51 -1.58 -0.06
N PRO A 123 1.68 -0.26 0.16
CA PRO A 123 2.65 0.23 1.14
C PRO A 123 2.35 -0.14 2.60
N TRP A 124 1.13 -0.60 2.91
CA TRP A 124 0.77 -1.12 4.23
C TRP A 124 1.04 -2.62 4.37
N GLN A 125 1.65 -3.24 3.37
CA GLN A 125 1.99 -4.67 3.29
C GLN A 125 0.78 -5.58 3.17
N THR A 126 -0.29 -5.09 2.55
CA THR A 126 -1.45 -5.91 2.17
C THR A 126 -1.42 -6.18 0.68
N VAL A 127 -1.72 -7.41 0.26
CA VAL A 127 -1.79 -7.74 -1.17
C VAL A 127 -2.88 -6.91 -1.85
N LEU A 128 -2.68 -6.50 -3.10
CA LEU A 128 -3.76 -5.88 -3.87
C LEU A 128 -4.79 -6.93 -4.27
N ASP A 129 -6.06 -6.64 -4.04
CA ASP A 129 -7.15 -7.48 -4.53
C ASP A 129 -7.51 -7.11 -5.97
N TYR A 130 -7.82 -8.13 -6.76
CA TYR A 130 -8.30 -7.98 -8.13
C TYR A 130 -9.67 -8.65 -8.24
N THR A 131 -10.67 -7.90 -8.70
CA THR A 131 -12.03 -8.41 -8.88
C THR A 131 -12.54 -8.04 -10.27
N TYR A 132 -13.11 -9.02 -10.96
CA TYR A 132 -13.70 -8.83 -12.28
C TYR A 132 -14.80 -9.88 -12.50
N VAL A 133 -15.99 -9.43 -12.88
CA VAL A 133 -17.13 -10.29 -13.23
C VAL A 133 -17.57 -9.96 -14.66
N PRO A 134 -17.13 -10.73 -15.66
CA PRO A 134 -17.56 -10.51 -17.04
C PRO A 134 -19.06 -10.84 -17.22
N PRO A 135 -19.73 -10.26 -18.23
CA PRO A 135 -19.22 -9.28 -19.20
C PRO A 135 -19.48 -7.81 -18.79
N ASP A 136 -20.34 -7.56 -17.79
CA ASP A 136 -20.96 -6.25 -17.57
C ASP A 136 -20.23 -5.35 -16.57
N SER A 137 -19.20 -5.86 -15.87
CA SER A 137 -18.35 -5.03 -15.01
C SER A 137 -17.04 -4.67 -15.71
N LEU A 138 -16.37 -3.63 -15.24
CA LEU A 138 -14.95 -3.41 -15.55
C LEU A 138 -14.12 -3.93 -14.37
N PRO A 139 -12.87 -4.39 -14.59
CA PRO A 139 -12.01 -4.85 -13.51
C PRO A 139 -11.79 -3.77 -12.46
N VAL A 140 -11.69 -4.19 -11.20
CA VAL A 140 -11.38 -3.32 -10.07
C VAL A 140 -10.18 -3.88 -9.34
N ILE A 141 -9.17 -3.03 -9.17
CA ILE A 141 -8.02 -3.28 -8.31
C ILE A 141 -8.25 -2.52 -7.01
N ARG A 142 -8.05 -3.18 -5.87
CA ARG A 142 -8.31 -2.63 -4.53
C ARG A 142 -7.09 -2.82 -3.62
N SER A 143 -6.70 -1.76 -2.93
CA SER A 143 -5.85 -1.83 -1.73
C SER A 143 -6.74 -1.73 -0.50
N ALA A 144 -6.40 -2.50 0.54
CA ALA A 144 -7.07 -2.45 1.84
C ALA A 144 -6.67 -1.23 2.68
N GLY A 145 -5.80 -0.35 2.15
CA GLY A 145 -5.45 0.89 2.82
C GLY A 145 -4.74 0.72 4.17
N PRO A 146 -4.69 1.82 4.96
CA PRO A 146 -4.10 1.85 6.29
C PRO A 146 -4.62 0.82 7.30
N ASP A 147 -5.91 0.47 7.27
CA ASP A 147 -6.51 -0.45 8.23
C ASP A 147 -6.23 -1.93 7.90
N ARG A 148 -5.82 -2.21 6.67
CA ARG A 148 -5.49 -3.55 6.13
C ARG A 148 -6.67 -4.51 6.08
N VAL A 149 -7.88 -3.98 6.08
CA VAL A 149 -9.12 -4.74 5.99
C VAL A 149 -9.84 -4.35 4.72
N TYR A 150 -10.05 -5.30 3.81
CA TYR A 150 -10.81 -4.99 2.60
C TYR A 150 -12.26 -4.64 2.92
N GLN A 151 -12.87 -3.84 2.03
CA GLN A 151 -14.29 -3.46 2.06
C GLN A 151 -14.63 -2.53 3.22
N THR A 152 -13.67 -1.71 3.64
CA THR A 152 -13.84 -0.64 4.63
C THR A 152 -13.78 0.73 3.94
N GLY A 153 -13.87 1.80 4.73
CA GLY A 153 -13.95 3.17 4.21
C GLY A 153 -12.63 3.77 3.71
N ASP A 154 -11.49 3.13 3.99
CA ASP A 154 -10.15 3.56 3.58
C ASP A 154 -9.57 2.73 2.43
N ASP A 155 -10.34 1.78 1.91
CA ASP A 155 -10.05 1.10 0.65
C ASP A 155 -9.71 2.12 -0.45
N ILE A 156 -8.63 1.84 -1.18
CA ILE A 156 -8.26 2.62 -2.37
C ILE A 156 -8.58 1.74 -3.57
N THR A 157 -9.34 2.25 -4.52
CA THR A 157 -9.74 1.52 -5.74
C THR A 157 -9.17 2.17 -6.99
N SER A 158 -8.99 1.39 -8.06
CA SER A 158 -8.67 1.90 -9.40
C SER A 158 -9.83 2.63 -10.09
N ARG A 159 -10.92 2.90 -9.36
CA ARG A 159 -12.13 3.59 -9.79
C ARG A 159 -12.30 4.87 -9.01
#